data_AF-A0A2N3AW47-F1
#
_entry.id   AF-A0A2N3AW47-F1
#
_cell.length_a   1.000
_cell.length_b   1.000
_cell.length_c   1.000
_cell.angle_alpha   90.00
_cell.angle_beta   90.00
_cell.angle_gamma   90.00
#
_symmetry.space_group_name_H-M   'P 1'
#
loop_
_entity.id
_entity.type
_entity.pdbx_description
1 polymer ?
#
loop_
_entity_poly.entity_id
_entity_poly.type
_entity_poly.pdbx_seq_one_letter_code
_entity_poly.pdbx_strand_id
1 'polypeptide(L)'
;LVMHRLTEQWSEPLNNAMLFGLETLPLMLIGVALYRLGFFNGAIGRAKLLRWGWICVIAGGLAHLAIGLVIQAGGFTFYGTLAAYIGWSPLPRLWMILGLAALLVAYAPSATGWLGERIRAAGRAAFTNYLGTSILMMLVFHGWALGLFGELNRPQLYIVVLLAWAVMLAWSKPWLDRFRYGPLEWFWRSLTYRTVFPLRK
;
A
#
# COMPACT_ATOMS: atom_id res chain seq x y z
N LEU A 1 -30.70 4.07 10.86
CA LEU A 1 -29.50 3.76 10.04
C LEU A 1 -29.43 2.28 9.64
N VAL A 2 -29.44 1.34 10.59
CA VAL A 2 -29.33 -0.11 10.29
C VAL A 2 -30.48 -0.63 9.43
N MET A 3 -31.74 -0.30 9.77
CA MET A 3 -32.90 -0.70 8.96
C MET A 3 -32.82 -0.19 7.51
N HIS A 4 -32.40 1.07 7.31
CA HIS A 4 -32.23 1.64 5.98
C HIS A 4 -31.18 0.86 5.15
N ARG A 5 -30.06 0.45 5.76
CA ARG A 5 -29.07 -0.38 5.07
C ARG A 5 -29.61 -1.76 4.67
N LEU A 6 -30.50 -2.33 5.47
CA LEU A 6 -31.10 -3.64 5.23
C LEU A 6 -32.26 -3.62 4.24
N THR A 7 -32.98 -2.50 4.11
CA THR A 7 -34.15 -2.41 3.21
C THR A 7 -33.79 -1.78 1.87
N GLU A 8 -33.02 -0.70 1.88
CA GLU A 8 -32.72 0.09 0.68
C GLU A 8 -31.36 -0.29 0.06
N GLN A 9 -30.38 -0.69 0.87
CA GLN A 9 -29.00 -0.94 0.44
C GLN A 9 -28.60 -2.42 0.56
N TRP A 10 -29.57 -3.34 0.64
CA TRP A 10 -29.30 -4.76 0.86
C TRP A 10 -28.41 -5.39 -0.22
N SER A 11 -28.48 -4.87 -1.45
CA SER A 11 -27.70 -5.36 -2.59
C SER A 11 -26.32 -4.70 -2.70
N GLU A 12 -26.06 -3.60 -1.97
CA GLU A 12 -24.77 -2.91 -2.03
C GLU A 12 -23.58 -3.80 -1.68
N PRO A 13 -23.60 -4.64 -0.63
CA PRO A 13 -22.49 -5.55 -0.33
C PRO A 13 -22.19 -6.49 -1.50
N LEU A 14 -23.23 -7.00 -2.18
CA LEU A 14 -23.06 -7.90 -3.33
C LEU A 14 -22.52 -7.16 -4.55
N ASN A 15 -23.08 -5.98 -4.85
CA ASN A 15 -22.63 -5.13 -5.95
C ASN A 15 -21.17 -4.70 -5.76
N ASN A 16 -20.80 -4.31 -4.54
CA ASN A 16 -19.42 -3.96 -4.18
C ASN A 16 -18.49 -5.18 -4.29
N ALA A 17 -18.91 -6.35 -3.80
CA ALA A 17 -18.13 -7.58 -3.92
C ALA A 17 -17.88 -7.95 -5.39
N MET A 18 -18.90 -7.81 -6.24
CA MET A 18 -18.76 -8.03 -7.68
C MET A 18 -17.82 -7.02 -8.32
N LEU A 19 -18.02 -5.72 -8.05
CA LEU A 19 -17.19 -4.64 -8.60
C LEU A 19 -15.71 -4.81 -8.21
N PHE A 20 -15.44 -4.93 -6.92
CA PHE A 20 -14.07 -5.10 -6.40
C PHE A 20 -13.49 -6.46 -6.79
N GLY A 21 -14.31 -7.51 -6.88
CA GLY A 21 -13.88 -8.82 -7.35
C GLY A 21 -13.38 -8.75 -8.79
N LEU A 22 -14.15 -8.11 -9.67
CA LEU A 22 -13.80 -7.93 -11.08
C LEU A 22 -12.60 -6.99 -11.28
N GLU A 23 -12.34 -6.05 -10.37
CA GLU A 23 -11.13 -5.22 -10.40
C GLU A 23 -9.90 -5.97 -9.84
N THR A 24 -10.06 -6.66 -8.71
CA THR A 24 -8.94 -7.25 -7.95
C THR A 24 -8.45 -8.56 -8.57
N LEU A 25 -9.36 -9.40 -9.08
CA LEU A 25 -9.00 -10.70 -9.66
C LEU A 25 -8.04 -10.57 -10.86
N PRO A 26 -8.29 -9.69 -11.85
CA PRO A 26 -7.34 -9.47 -12.95
C PRO A 26 -5.97 -8.99 -12.45
N LEU A 27 -5.92 -8.08 -11.47
CA LEU A 27 -4.67 -7.58 -10.90
C LEU A 27 -3.89 -8.70 -10.19
N MET A 28 -4.58 -9.57 -9.45
CA MET A 28 -3.99 -10.77 -8.84
C MET A 28 -3.44 -11.72 -9.91
N LEU A 29 -4.19 -11.97 -10.98
CA LEU A 29 -3.75 -12.83 -12.09
C LEU A 29 -2.52 -12.25 -12.81
N ILE A 30 -2.45 -10.93 -13.00
CA ILE A 30 -1.24 -10.26 -13.50
C ILE A 30 -0.06 -10.52 -12.56
N GLY A 31 -0.26 -10.40 -11.25
CA GLY A 31 0.78 -10.73 -10.26
C GLY A 31 1.27 -12.17 -10.35
N VAL A 32 0.35 -13.14 -10.48
CA VAL A 32 0.67 -14.56 -10.68
C VAL A 32 1.43 -14.78 -11.99
N ALA A 33 1.02 -14.12 -13.08
CA ALA A 33 1.70 -14.20 -14.35
C ALA A 33 3.15 -13.67 -14.26
N LEU A 34 3.35 -12.51 -13.63
CA LEU A 34 4.68 -11.94 -13.39
C LEU A 34 5.56 -12.87 -12.54
N TYR A 35 4.99 -13.45 -11.49
CA TYR A 35 5.71 -14.42 -10.66
C TYR A 35 6.17 -15.64 -11.49
N ARG A 36 5.27 -16.20 -12.31
CA ARG A 36 5.58 -17.35 -13.18
C ARG A 36 6.60 -17.02 -14.27
N LEU A 37 6.65 -15.77 -14.73
CA LEU A 37 7.67 -15.27 -15.67
C LEU A 37 9.05 -15.07 -15.01
N GLY A 38 9.18 -15.34 -13.71
CA GLY A 38 10.44 -15.16 -12.98
C GLY A 38 10.78 -13.69 -12.73
N PHE A 39 9.79 -12.80 -12.73
CA PHE A 39 9.96 -11.36 -12.51
C PHE A 39 10.76 -11.05 -11.24
N PHE A 40 10.52 -11.79 -10.15
CA PHE A 40 11.20 -11.63 -8.86
C PHE A 40 12.50 -12.44 -8.74
N ASN A 41 12.73 -13.42 -9.61
CA ASN A 41 13.83 -14.39 -9.51
C ASN A 41 15.01 -14.04 -10.42
N GLY A 42 15.03 -12.84 -11.02
CA GLY A 42 16.12 -12.38 -11.88
C GLY A 42 16.08 -12.89 -13.33
N ALA A 43 14.99 -13.53 -13.76
CA ALA A 43 14.83 -13.96 -15.16
C ALA A 43 14.79 -12.77 -16.15
N ILE A 44 14.35 -11.61 -15.68
CA ILE A 44 14.35 -10.37 -16.44
C ILE A 44 15.58 -9.55 -16.06
N GLY A 45 16.43 -9.24 -17.05
CA GLY A 45 17.65 -8.47 -16.82
C GLY A 45 17.38 -7.09 -16.21
N ARG A 46 18.26 -6.68 -15.27
CA ARG A 46 18.17 -5.40 -14.54
C ARG A 46 17.95 -4.18 -15.43
N ALA A 47 18.68 -4.07 -16.54
CA ALA A 47 18.55 -2.95 -17.47
C ALA A 47 17.14 -2.84 -18.08
N LYS A 48 16.51 -3.99 -18.36
CA LYS A 48 15.14 -4.05 -18.89
C LYS A 48 14.14 -3.64 -17.80
N LEU A 49 14.31 -4.11 -16.56
CA LEU A 49 13.48 -3.69 -15.42
C LEU A 49 13.56 -2.19 -15.17
N LEU A 50 14.75 -1.60 -15.19
CA LEU A 50 14.93 -0.15 -15.01
C LEU A 50 14.30 0.65 -16.16
N ARG A 51 14.56 0.25 -17.41
CA ARG A 51 14.02 0.93 -18.59
C ARG A 51 12.49 0.93 -18.58
N TRP A 52 11.87 -0.25 -18.47
CA TRP A 52 10.42 -0.35 -18.46
C TRP A 52 9.80 0.20 -17.17
N GLY A 53 10.48 0.02 -16.04
CA GLY A 53 10.07 0.59 -14.76
C GLY A 53 9.87 2.10 -14.84
N TRP A 54 10.89 2.82 -15.31
CA TRP A 54 10.81 4.28 -15.48
C TRP A 54 9.85 4.71 -16.58
N ILE A 55 9.82 4.02 -17.73
CA ILE A 55 8.86 4.32 -18.79
C ILE A 55 7.42 4.25 -18.26
N CYS A 56 7.06 3.17 -17.56
CA CYS A 56 5.71 2.98 -17.05
C CYS A 56 5.34 3.96 -15.93
N VAL A 57 6.28 4.28 -15.03
CA VAL A 57 6.06 5.29 -13.98
C VAL A 57 5.89 6.68 -14.58
N ILE A 58 6.76 7.09 -15.49
CA ILE A 58 6.71 8.41 -16.12
C ILE A 58 5.47 8.53 -17.00
N ALA A 59 5.21 7.56 -17.88
CA ALA A 59 4.04 7.59 -18.75
C ALA A 59 2.74 7.58 -17.96
N GLY A 60 2.62 6.72 -16.95
CA GLY A 60 1.43 6.68 -16.08
C GLY A 60 1.28 7.94 -15.23
N GLY A 61 2.39 8.54 -14.77
CA GLY A 61 2.38 9.81 -14.04
C GLY A 61 1.96 11.00 -14.92
N LEU A 62 2.50 11.10 -16.14
CA LEU A 62 2.12 12.11 -17.12
C LEU A 62 0.65 11.97 -17.54
N ALA A 63 0.16 10.75 -17.72
CA ALA A 63 -1.24 10.51 -18.00
C ALA A 63 -2.16 10.93 -16.84
N HIS A 64 -1.78 10.66 -15.59
CA HIS A 64 -2.52 11.17 -14.43
C HIS A 64 -2.49 12.70 -14.33
N LEU A 65 -1.34 13.31 -14.61
CA LEU A 65 -1.22 14.77 -14.64
C LEU A 65 -2.14 15.36 -15.71
N ALA A 66 -2.14 14.79 -16.92
CA ALA A 66 -3.03 15.22 -17.99
C ALA A 66 -4.51 15.09 -17.60
N ILE A 67 -4.91 13.95 -17.01
CA ILE A 67 -6.28 13.77 -16.48
C ILE A 67 -6.59 14.85 -15.44
N GLY A 68 -5.69 15.09 -14.49
CA GLY A 68 -5.86 16.09 -13.45
C GLY A 68 -6.05 17.50 -14.00
N LEU A 69 -5.23 17.90 -14.99
CA LEU A 69 -5.32 19.19 -15.65
C LEU A 69 -6.62 19.36 -16.43
N VAL A 70 -7.10 18.31 -17.10
CA VAL A 70 -8.40 18.33 -17.81
C VAL A 70 -9.55 18.51 -16.82
N ILE A 71 -9.55 17.79 -15.70
CA ILE A 71 -10.60 17.94 -14.68
C ILE A 71 -10.54 19.30 -13.99
N GLN A 72 -9.33 19.81 -13.72
CA GLN A 72 -9.13 21.15 -13.17
C GLN A 72 -9.64 22.23 -14.11
N ALA A 73 -9.30 22.16 -15.41
CA ALA A 73 -9.78 23.10 -16.42
C ALA A 73 -11.30 23.06 -16.57
N GLY A 74 -11.90 21.88 -16.38
CA GLY A 74 -13.35 21.69 -16.34
C GLY A 74 -14.03 22.12 -15.03
N GLY A 75 -13.28 22.66 -14.05
CA GLY A 75 -13.85 23.16 -12.79
C GLY A 75 -14.29 22.08 -11.79
N PHE A 76 -13.71 20.88 -11.85
CA PHE A 76 -14.01 19.78 -10.93
C PHE A 76 -15.49 19.39 -10.87
N THR A 77 -16.17 19.31 -12.03
CA THR A 77 -17.56 18.83 -12.07
C THR A 77 -17.68 17.44 -11.45
N PHE A 78 -18.85 17.15 -10.85
CA PHE A 78 -19.11 15.85 -10.23
C PHE A 78 -18.84 14.69 -11.21
N TYR A 79 -19.47 14.74 -12.39
CA TYR A 79 -19.31 13.68 -13.40
C TYR A 79 -17.90 13.62 -14.00
N GLY A 80 -17.24 14.76 -14.20
CA GLY A 80 -15.85 14.78 -14.69
C GLY A 80 -14.90 14.15 -13.68
N THR A 81 -15.03 14.52 -12.40
CA THR A 81 -14.21 13.97 -11.32
C THR A 81 -14.46 12.48 -11.14
N LEU A 82 -15.72 12.04 -11.21
CA LEU A 82 -16.08 10.62 -11.13
C LEU A 82 -15.52 9.81 -12.31
N ALA A 83 -15.63 10.34 -13.53
CA ALA A 83 -15.09 9.73 -14.75
C ALA A 83 -13.56 9.61 -14.70
N ALA A 84 -12.88 10.64 -14.20
CA ALA A 84 -11.43 10.58 -13.98
C ALA A 84 -11.06 9.48 -12.97
N TYR A 85 -11.72 9.46 -11.82
CA TYR A 85 -11.38 8.53 -10.73
C TYR A 85 -11.66 7.06 -11.07
N ILE A 86 -12.83 6.77 -11.65
CA ILE A 86 -13.31 5.39 -11.90
C ILE A 86 -12.97 4.94 -13.33
N GLY A 87 -13.02 5.83 -14.30
CA GLY A 87 -12.86 5.48 -15.72
C GLY A 87 -11.43 5.63 -16.23
N TRP A 88 -10.87 6.84 -16.13
CA TRP A 88 -9.62 7.16 -16.82
C TRP A 88 -8.37 6.80 -16.02
N SER A 89 -8.36 6.99 -14.70
CA SER A 89 -7.19 6.74 -13.84
C SER A 89 -6.77 5.27 -13.67
N PRO A 90 -7.64 4.24 -13.70
CA PRO A 90 -7.20 2.86 -13.47
C PRO A 90 -6.11 2.35 -14.43
N LEU A 91 -6.17 2.71 -15.72
CA LEU A 91 -5.19 2.28 -16.71
C LEU A 91 -3.79 2.89 -16.47
N PRO A 92 -3.63 4.23 -16.38
CA PRO A 92 -2.39 4.84 -15.95
C PRO A 92 -1.89 4.33 -14.59
N ARG A 93 -2.80 4.04 -13.66
CA ARG A 93 -2.46 3.50 -12.33
C ARG A 93 -1.83 2.12 -12.44
N LEU A 94 -2.40 1.25 -13.28
CA LEU A 94 -1.82 -0.07 -13.55
C LEU A 94 -0.41 0.05 -14.11
N TRP A 95 -0.17 0.95 -15.07
CA TRP A 95 1.19 1.20 -15.59
C TRP A 95 2.14 1.64 -14.49
N MET A 96 1.75 2.61 -13.66
CA MET A 96 2.58 3.07 -12.54
C MET A 96 2.88 1.94 -11.55
N ILE A 97 1.90 1.12 -11.19
CA ILE A 97 2.08 0.00 -10.25
C ILE A 97 3.07 -1.02 -10.81
N LEU A 98 2.92 -1.41 -12.08
CA LEU A 98 3.85 -2.33 -12.75
C LEU A 98 5.26 -1.73 -12.85
N GLY A 99 5.35 -0.44 -13.16
CA GLY A 99 6.61 0.29 -13.22
C GLY A 99 7.30 0.35 -11.86
N LEU A 100 6.59 0.73 -10.81
CA LEU A 100 7.08 0.76 -9.43
C LEU A 100 7.50 -0.63 -8.97
N ALA A 101 6.73 -1.68 -9.28
CA ALA A 101 7.12 -3.06 -8.97
C ALA A 101 8.44 -3.45 -9.65
N ALA A 102 8.64 -3.09 -10.93
CA ALA A 102 9.89 -3.36 -11.65
C ALA A 102 11.08 -2.61 -11.04
N LEU A 103 10.89 -1.34 -10.68
CA LEU A 103 11.90 -0.54 -10.01
C LEU A 103 12.22 -1.10 -8.61
N LEU A 104 11.22 -1.51 -7.83
CA LEU A 104 11.43 -2.13 -6.53
C LEU A 104 12.24 -3.42 -6.64
N VAL A 105 11.92 -4.29 -7.61
CA VAL A 105 12.72 -5.51 -7.85
C VAL A 105 14.14 -5.16 -8.27
N ALA A 106 14.33 -4.15 -9.12
CA ALA A 106 15.66 -3.71 -9.51
C ALA A 106 16.44 -3.12 -8.33
N TYR A 107 15.85 -2.29 -7.49
CA TYR A 107 16.58 -1.57 -6.42
C TYR A 107 16.62 -2.32 -5.07
N ALA A 108 15.77 -3.31 -4.84
CA ALA A 108 15.75 -4.06 -3.58
C ALA A 108 17.10 -4.71 -3.22
N PRO A 109 17.86 -5.33 -4.16
CA PRO A 109 19.18 -5.88 -3.86
C PRO A 109 20.22 -4.82 -3.43
N SER A 110 20.04 -3.56 -3.85
CA SER A 110 20.93 -2.45 -3.45
C SER A 110 20.59 -1.84 -2.09
N ALA A 111 19.49 -2.25 -1.45
CA ALA A 111 19.10 -1.78 -0.11
C ALA A 111 19.93 -2.47 0.98
N THR A 112 21.22 -2.14 1.05
CA THR A 112 22.18 -2.65 2.04
C THR A 112 22.46 -1.63 3.15
N GLY A 113 23.27 -2.00 4.13
CA GLY A 113 23.64 -1.14 5.26
C GLY A 113 22.56 -1.01 6.34
N TRP A 114 22.77 -0.10 7.29
CA TRP A 114 21.90 0.07 8.46
C TRP A 114 20.44 0.38 8.09
N LEU A 115 20.22 1.28 7.12
CA LEU A 115 18.88 1.66 6.70
C LEU A 115 18.20 0.52 5.93
N GLY A 116 18.92 -0.13 5.01
CA GLY A 116 18.42 -1.29 4.28
C GLY A 116 17.96 -2.41 5.21
N GLU A 117 18.74 -2.72 6.24
CA GLU A 117 18.37 -3.72 7.25
C GLU A 117 17.14 -3.32 8.07
N ARG A 118 16.96 -2.03 8.38
CA ARG A 118 15.74 -1.54 9.04
C ARG A 118 14.51 -1.63 8.14
N ILE A 119 14.64 -1.28 6.87
CA ILE A 119 13.55 -1.41 5.89
C ILE A 119 13.15 -2.87 5.72
N ARG A 120 14.14 -3.78 5.60
CA ARG A 120 13.90 -5.24 5.54
C ARG A 120 13.20 -5.75 6.79
N ALA A 121 13.63 -5.31 7.97
CA ALA A 121 12.98 -5.67 9.23
C ALA A 121 11.53 -5.14 9.30
N ALA A 122 11.29 -3.88 8.92
CA ALA A 122 9.94 -3.31 8.89
C ALA A 122 9.02 -4.05 7.92
N GLY A 123 9.53 -4.48 6.76
CA GLY A 123 8.80 -5.31 5.80
C GLY A 123 8.45 -6.70 6.34
N ARG A 124 9.32 -7.33 7.15
CA ARG A 124 9.01 -8.60 7.82
C ARG A 124 7.96 -8.46 8.95
N ALA A 125 7.79 -7.26 9.47
CA ALA A 125 6.78 -6.91 10.48
C ALA A 125 5.66 -6.02 9.89
N ALA A 126 5.35 -6.18 8.60
CA ALA A 126 4.43 -5.29 7.89
C ALA A 126 3.01 -5.29 8.47
N PHE A 127 2.49 -6.43 8.93
CA PHE A 127 1.15 -6.51 9.52
C PHE A 127 1.11 -5.85 10.90
N THR A 128 2.12 -6.08 11.74
CA THR A 128 2.24 -5.37 13.01
C THR A 128 2.40 -3.87 12.80
N ASN A 129 3.23 -3.46 11.84
CA ASN A 129 3.44 -2.04 11.53
C ASN A 129 2.18 -1.37 10.98
N TYR A 130 1.40 -2.08 10.16
CA TYR A 130 0.12 -1.58 9.66
C TYR A 130 -0.84 -1.26 10.81
N LEU A 131 -1.11 -2.24 11.68
CA LEU A 131 -2.02 -2.02 12.80
C LEU A 131 -1.45 -1.02 13.82
N GLY A 132 -0.16 -1.10 14.10
CA GLY A 132 0.53 -0.15 14.97
C GLY A 132 0.43 1.28 14.47
N THR A 133 0.54 1.50 13.16
CA THR A 133 0.33 2.82 12.55
C THR A 133 -1.12 3.27 12.69
N SER A 134 -2.10 2.40 12.49
CA SER A 134 -3.51 2.75 12.72
C SER A 134 -3.78 3.18 14.17
N ILE A 135 -3.24 2.44 15.15
CA ILE A 135 -3.35 2.79 16.57
C ILE A 135 -2.65 4.12 16.86
N LEU A 136 -1.45 4.32 16.32
CA LEU A 136 -0.71 5.58 16.47
C LEU A 136 -1.50 6.76 15.90
N MET A 137 -2.03 6.63 14.68
CA MET A 137 -2.84 7.69 14.05
C MET A 137 -4.14 7.95 14.82
N MET A 138 -4.77 6.90 15.39
CA MET A 138 -5.91 7.06 16.28
C MET A 138 -5.54 7.91 17.50
N LEU A 139 -4.41 7.65 18.15
CA LEU A 139 -3.95 8.46 19.29
C LEU A 139 -3.59 9.90 18.89
N VAL A 140 -3.07 10.10 17.69
CA VAL A 140 -2.65 11.43 17.21
C VAL A 140 -3.85 12.31 16.83
N PHE A 141 -4.83 11.75 16.13
CA PHE A 141 -5.91 12.55 15.55
C PHE A 141 -7.22 12.49 16.33
N HIS A 142 -7.48 11.44 17.11
CA HIS A 142 -8.77 11.32 17.79
C HIS A 142 -8.88 12.29 18.98
N GLY A 143 -10.06 12.92 19.12
CA GLY A 143 -10.34 13.96 20.12
C GLY A 143 -10.20 13.57 21.60
N TRP A 144 -10.18 12.27 21.95
CA TRP A 144 -9.95 11.83 23.33
C TRP A 144 -8.45 11.71 23.68
N ALA A 145 -7.57 11.81 22.69
CA ALA A 145 -6.12 11.73 22.85
C ALA A 145 -5.49 13.10 22.51
N LEU A 146 -4.70 13.20 21.44
CA LEU A 146 -4.07 14.48 21.04
C LEU A 146 -5.03 15.41 20.27
N GLY A 147 -6.10 14.88 19.68
CA GLY A 147 -7.15 15.69 19.06
C GLY A 147 -6.72 16.53 17.86
N LEU A 148 -5.65 16.16 17.14
CA LEU A 148 -5.10 16.98 16.05
C LEU A 148 -5.89 16.90 14.73
N PHE A 149 -7.09 16.30 14.73
CA PHE A 149 -7.91 16.19 13.53
C PHE A 149 -8.41 17.57 13.09
N GLY A 150 -8.04 18.00 11.88
CA GLY A 150 -8.38 19.31 11.33
C GLY A 150 -7.48 20.47 11.78
N GLU A 151 -6.56 20.22 12.73
CA GLU A 151 -5.68 21.26 13.31
C GLU A 151 -4.39 21.46 12.48
N LEU A 152 -3.92 20.40 11.81
CA LEU A 152 -2.63 20.42 11.11
C LEU A 152 -2.77 20.83 9.64
N ASN A 153 -1.89 21.72 9.20
CA ASN A 153 -1.73 22.04 7.78
C ASN A 153 -0.94 20.96 7.03
N ARG A 154 -0.85 21.09 5.69
CA ARG A 154 -0.23 20.07 4.83
C ARG A 154 1.25 19.79 5.18
N PRO A 155 2.14 20.79 5.35
CA PRO A 155 3.51 20.55 5.82
C PRO A 155 3.61 19.83 7.17
N GLN A 156 2.76 20.21 8.13
CA GLN A 156 2.76 19.58 9.46
C GLN A 156 2.39 18.10 9.40
N LEU A 157 1.47 17.72 8.51
CA LEU A 157 1.14 16.30 8.29
C LEU A 157 2.33 15.48 7.80
N TYR A 158 3.22 16.05 6.96
CA TYR A 158 4.42 15.33 6.54
C TYR A 158 5.37 15.06 7.72
N ILE A 159 5.43 15.96 8.70
CA ILE A 159 6.21 15.72 9.93
C ILE A 159 5.65 14.51 10.69
N VAL A 160 4.31 14.42 10.85
CA VAL A 160 3.66 13.27 11.49
C VAL A 160 3.99 11.97 10.77
N VAL A 161 3.96 11.95 9.44
CA VAL A 161 4.32 10.78 8.62
C VAL A 161 5.78 10.38 8.82
N LEU A 162 6.71 11.34 8.79
CA LEU A 162 8.13 11.08 9.00
C LEU A 162 8.41 10.52 10.40
N LEU A 163 7.74 11.04 11.43
CA LEU A 163 7.83 10.52 12.79
C LEU A 163 7.27 9.08 12.88
N ALA A 164 6.12 8.81 12.27
CA ALA A 164 5.56 7.46 12.21
C ALA A 164 6.50 6.47 11.52
N TRP A 165 7.13 6.87 10.41
CA TRP A 165 8.13 6.05 9.72
C TRP A 165 9.39 5.85 10.57
N ALA A 166 9.85 6.89 11.27
CA ALA A 166 10.99 6.79 12.18
C ALA A 166 10.70 5.76 13.28
N VAL A 167 9.52 5.81 13.92
CA VAL A 167 9.08 4.81 14.90
C VAL A 167 9.07 3.42 14.27
N MET A 168 8.39 3.25 13.13
CA MET A 168 8.28 1.98 12.40
C MET A 168 9.65 1.33 12.14
N LEU A 169 10.61 2.11 11.63
CA LEU A 169 11.97 1.64 11.34
C LEU A 169 12.80 1.44 12.60
N ALA A 170 12.57 2.23 13.66
CA ALA A 170 13.30 2.17 14.91
C ALA A 170 13.05 0.85 15.67
N TRP A 171 11.80 0.45 15.82
CA TRP A 171 11.42 -0.70 16.67
C TRP A 171 11.52 -2.05 15.94
N SER A 172 11.25 -2.09 14.63
CA SER A 172 11.12 -3.35 13.87
C SER A 172 12.39 -4.21 13.92
N LYS A 173 13.57 -3.60 13.78
CA LYS A 173 14.84 -4.33 13.79
C LYS A 173 15.20 -4.89 15.18
N PRO A 174 15.27 -4.11 16.26
CA PRO A 174 15.53 -4.63 17.61
C PRO A 174 14.59 -5.76 18.03
N TRP A 175 13.32 -5.69 17.64
CA TRP A 175 12.36 -6.78 17.87
C TRP A 175 12.76 -8.06 17.12
N LEU A 176 12.94 -7.95 15.80
CA LEU A 176 13.27 -9.09 14.95
C LEU A 176 14.70 -9.60 15.11
N ASP A 177 15.56 -8.90 15.85
CA ASP A 177 16.86 -9.42 16.27
C ASP A 177 16.67 -10.50 17.35
N ARG A 178 15.65 -10.35 18.22
CA ARG A 178 15.32 -11.28 19.34
C ARG A 178 14.25 -12.31 19.00
N PHE A 179 13.31 -11.97 18.12
CA PHE A 179 12.15 -12.78 17.76
C PHE A 179 12.13 -13.15 16.28
N ARG A 180 11.48 -14.27 15.93
CA ARG A 180 11.42 -14.80 14.56
C ARG A 180 10.41 -14.07 13.67
N TYR A 181 9.38 -13.49 14.28
CA TYR A 181 8.25 -12.86 13.60
C TYR A 181 7.88 -11.56 14.32
N GLY A 182 7.17 -10.66 13.63
CA GLY A 182 6.47 -9.59 14.34
C GLY A 182 5.33 -10.16 15.21
N PRO A 183 4.88 -9.43 16.25
CA PRO A 183 3.87 -9.90 17.20
C PRO A 183 2.59 -10.40 16.53
N LEU A 184 2.02 -9.60 15.61
CA LEU A 184 0.76 -9.94 14.96
C LEU A 184 0.97 -10.97 13.85
N GLU A 185 2.12 -10.97 13.18
CA GLU A 185 2.49 -12.01 12.23
C GLU A 185 2.55 -13.38 12.90
N TRP A 186 3.15 -13.45 14.09
CA TRP A 186 3.21 -14.67 14.89
C TRP A 186 1.80 -15.12 15.33
N PHE A 187 1.00 -14.19 15.84
CA PHE A 187 -0.36 -14.48 16.28
C PHE A 187 -1.21 -15.01 15.12
N TRP A 188 -1.19 -14.31 13.99
CA TRP A 188 -1.93 -14.69 12.79
C TRP A 188 -1.49 -16.05 12.24
N ARG A 189 -0.17 -16.30 12.17
CA ARG A 189 0.37 -17.58 11.72
C ARG A 189 -0.05 -18.72 12.65
N SER A 190 0.03 -18.50 13.96
CA SER A 190 -0.34 -19.52 14.95
C SER A 190 -1.83 -19.85 14.88
N LEU A 191 -2.68 -18.83 14.66
CA LEU A 191 -4.12 -19.01 14.46
C LEU A 191 -4.43 -19.76 13.16
N THR A 192 -3.77 -19.39 12.05
CA THR A 192 -4.00 -19.98 10.72
C THR A 192 -3.70 -21.48 10.70
N TYR A 193 -2.56 -21.87 11.27
CA TYR A 193 -2.15 -23.29 11.31
C TYR A 193 -2.59 -24.00 12.60
N ARG A 194 -3.34 -23.32 13.49
CA ARG A 194 -3.77 -23.84 14.80
C ARG A 194 -2.65 -24.48 15.62
N THR A 195 -1.43 -23.95 15.49
CA THR A 195 -0.22 -24.47 16.13
C THR A 195 0.59 -23.31 16.68
N VAL A 196 1.09 -23.43 17.91
CA VAL A 196 1.88 -22.37 18.54
C VAL A 196 3.33 -22.46 18.05
N PHE A 197 3.72 -21.54 17.17
CA PHE A 197 5.09 -21.48 16.68
C PHE A 197 6.04 -20.88 17.73
N PRO A 198 7.34 -21.25 17.75
CA PRO A 198 8.31 -20.61 18.62
C PRO A 198 8.51 -19.15 18.21
N LEU A 199 8.26 -18.23 19.14
CA LEU A 199 8.38 -16.78 18.92
C LEU A 199 9.82 -16.29 19.06
N ARG A 200 10.55 -16.78 20.08
CA ARG A 200 11.93 -16.41 20.35
C ARG A 200 12.89 -17.17 19.41
N LYS A 201 13.99 -16.52 19.04
CA LYS A 201 15.04 -17.18 18.27
C LYS A 201 15.75 -18.24 19.09
#